data_AF-A0A0D2MLZ3-F1
#
_entry.id   AF-A0A0D2MLZ3-F1
#
_cell.length_a   1.000
_cell.length_b   1.000
_cell.length_c   1.000
_cell.angle_alpha   90.00
_cell.angle_beta   90.00
_cell.angle_gamma   90.00
#
_symmetry.space_group_name_H-M   'P 1'
#
loop_
_entity.id
_entity.type
_entity.pdbx_description
1 polymer ?
#
loop_
_entity_poly.entity_id
_entity_poly.type
_entity_poly.pdbx_seq_one_letter_code
_entity_poly.pdbx_strand_id
1 'polypeptide(L)'
;MAAVEARLARLLGARVKEYGLQDLQCHKCKQIATDHLGGGCKQCGGYLTNTIRPDAARKRLAVFRNLAAYHGFELLQQMADFALGRT
;
A
#
# COMPACT_ATOMS: atom_id res chain seq x y z
N MET A 1 -5.05 26.13 5.74
CA MET A 1 -5.30 24.90 4.95
C MET A 1 -4.13 23.92 4.96
N ALA A 2 -2.87 24.35 5.15
CA ALA A 2 -1.69 23.46 5.20
C ALA A 2 -1.77 22.30 6.22
N ALA A 3 -2.45 22.45 7.35
CA ALA A 3 -2.56 21.40 8.36
C ALA A 3 -3.34 20.16 7.87
N VAL A 4 -4.34 20.35 7.01
CA VAL A 4 -5.15 19.25 6.44
C VAL A 4 -4.32 18.47 5.43
N GLU A 5 -3.66 19.17 4.51
CA GLU A 5 -2.75 18.57 3.54
C GLU A 5 -1.63 17.77 4.23
N ALA A 6 -0.96 18.35 5.23
CA ALA A 6 0.10 17.68 5.98
C ALA A 6 -0.39 16.43 6.73
N ARG A 7 -1.66 16.41 7.17
CA ARG A 7 -2.26 15.22 7.78
C ARG A 7 -2.56 14.15 6.72
N LEU A 8 -3.12 14.54 5.58
CA LEU A 8 -3.38 13.63 4.46
C LEU A 8 -2.09 13.02 3.90
N ALA A 9 -1.03 13.82 3.78
CA ALA A 9 0.29 13.36 3.33
C ALA A 9 0.88 12.31 4.30
N ARG A 10 0.76 12.52 5.61
CA ARG A 10 1.16 11.53 6.62
C ARG A 10 0.35 10.24 6.52
N LEU A 11 -0.97 10.35 6.31
CA LEU A 11 -1.84 9.18 6.14
C LEU A 11 -1.50 8.41 4.85
N LEU A 12 -1.23 9.11 3.75
CA LEU A 12 -0.77 8.51 2.51
C LEU A 12 0.53 7.71 2.73
N GLY A 13 1.52 8.33 3.38
CA GLY A 13 2.79 7.66 3.72
C GLY A 13 2.60 6.43 4.60
N ALA A 14 1.69 6.50 5.59
CA ALA A 14 1.35 5.34 6.42
C ALA A 14 0.73 4.19 5.61
N ARG A 15 -0.12 4.48 4.62
CA ARG A 15 -0.72 3.46 3.72
C ARG A 15 0.29 2.84 2.77
N VAL A 16 1.24 3.62 2.25
CA VAL A 16 2.35 3.10 1.44
C VAL A 16 3.21 2.16 2.28
N LYS A 17 3.56 2.57 3.51
CA LYS A 17 4.33 1.73 4.45
C LYS A 17 3.56 0.45 4.82
N GLU A 18 2.27 0.55 5.11
CA GLU A 18 1.41 -0.60 5.41
C GLU A 18 1.42 -1.62 4.27
N TYR A 19 1.33 -1.17 3.00
CA TYR A 19 1.44 -2.06 1.85
C TYR A 19 2.84 -2.65 1.69
N GLY A 20 3.90 -1.86 1.89
CA GLY A 20 5.27 -2.33 1.75
C GLY A 20 5.72 -3.31 2.83
N LEU A 21 5.18 -3.17 4.05
CA LEU A 21 5.50 -4.00 5.22
C LEU A 21 4.41 -5.03 5.55
N GLN A 22 3.48 -5.27 4.62
CA GLN A 22 2.41 -6.24 4.83
C GLN A 22 2.98 -7.66 4.99
N ASP A 23 2.25 -8.50 5.72
CA ASP A 23 2.54 -9.92 5.74
C ASP A 23 2.18 -10.57 4.40
N LEU A 24 2.87 -11.68 4.10
CA LEU A 24 2.50 -12.58 3.03
C LEU A 24 1.76 -13.79 3.59
N GLN A 25 0.71 -14.23 2.91
CA GLN A 25 -0.12 -15.36 3.31
C GLN A 25 -0.04 -16.48 2.28
N CYS A 26 -0.02 -17.73 2.71
CA CYS A 26 -0.12 -18.86 1.80
C CYS A 26 -1.51 -18.93 1.16
N HIS A 27 -1.56 -19.07 -0.17
CA HIS A 27 -2.84 -19.21 -0.87
C HIS A 27 -3.61 -20.49 -0.47
N LYS A 28 -2.91 -21.58 -0.14
CA LYS A 28 -3.48 -22.90 0.14
C LYS A 28 -3.92 -23.06 1.60
N CYS A 29 -2.98 -22.95 2.55
CA CYS A 29 -3.25 -23.20 3.98
C CYS A 29 -3.53 -21.94 4.81
N LYS A 30 -3.49 -20.75 4.19
CA LYS A 30 -3.76 -19.44 4.84
C LYS A 30 -2.82 -19.05 5.99
N GLN A 31 -1.73 -19.78 6.19
CA GLN A 31 -0.68 -19.41 7.15
C GLN A 31 0.11 -18.20 6.69
N ILE A 32 0.57 -17.41 7.64
CA ILE A 32 1.46 -16.26 7.41
C ILE A 32 2.89 -16.74 7.20
N ALA A 33 3.62 -16.08 6.29
CA ALA A 33 5.03 -16.33 6.07
C ALA A 33 5.83 -15.93 7.31
N THR A 34 6.63 -16.86 7.84
CA THR A 34 7.47 -16.65 9.02
C THR A 34 8.95 -16.47 8.69
N ASP A 35 9.30 -16.44 7.40
CA ASP A 35 10.66 -16.31 6.89
C ASP A 35 10.69 -15.26 5.77
N HIS A 36 11.84 -14.61 5.61
CA HIS A 36 12.08 -13.55 4.64
C HIS A 36 12.73 -14.06 3.35
N LEU A 37 13.42 -15.20 3.39
CA LEU A 37 14.15 -15.75 2.23
C LEU A 37 13.43 -16.93 1.55
N GLY A 38 12.37 -17.46 2.17
CA GLY A 38 11.63 -18.60 1.65
C GLY A 38 10.71 -18.22 0.47
N GLY A 39 10.90 -18.85 -0.69
CA GLY A 39 10.06 -18.62 -1.88
C GLY A 39 8.64 -19.22 -1.80
N GLY A 40 8.29 -19.92 -0.72
CA GLY A 40 7.00 -20.61 -0.57
C GLY A 40 6.67 -20.95 0.88
N CYS A 41 5.44 -21.43 1.09
CA CYS A 41 4.95 -21.81 2.41
C CYS A 41 5.68 -23.05 2.94
N LYS A 42 6.34 -22.91 4.09
CA LYS A 42 7.07 -24.00 4.75
C LYS A 42 6.20 -25.19 5.16
N GLN A 43 4.90 -24.98 5.40
CA GLN A 43 4.01 -26.04 5.88
C GLN A 43 3.41 -26.89 4.76
N CYS A 44 3.03 -26.29 3.63
CA CYS A 44 2.27 -26.98 2.58
C CYS A 44 2.87 -26.86 1.17
N GLY A 45 4.00 -26.17 1.03
CA GLY A 45 4.67 -25.92 -0.26
C GLY A 45 3.93 -24.96 -1.21
N GLY A 46 2.78 -24.41 -0.79
CA GLY A 46 2.02 -23.46 -1.61
C GLY A 46 2.69 -22.10 -1.75
N TYR A 47 2.36 -21.36 -2.81
CA TYR A 47 2.87 -20.01 -3.02
C TYR A 47 2.29 -19.01 -2.00
N LEU A 48 3.08 -17.98 -1.72
CA LEU A 48 2.72 -16.85 -0.87
C LEU A 48 2.09 -15.74 -1.71
N THR A 49 1.12 -15.02 -1.13
CA THR A 49 0.40 -13.93 -1.77
C THR A 49 0.22 -12.76 -0.80
N ASN A 50 0.07 -11.55 -1.34
CA ASN A 50 -0.15 -10.33 -0.58
C ASN A 50 -1.44 -10.41 0.24
N THR A 51 -1.39 -10.01 1.52
CA THR A 51 -2.57 -9.85 2.38
C THR A 51 -3.41 -8.64 1.97
N ILE A 52 -2.75 -7.58 1.49
CA ILE A 52 -3.36 -6.42 0.84
C ILE A 52 -3.17 -6.58 -0.66
N ARG A 53 -4.27 -6.86 -1.37
CA ARG A 53 -4.24 -6.99 -2.83
C ARG A 53 -3.72 -5.70 -3.50
N PRO A 54 -2.85 -5.78 -4.51
CA PRO A 54 -2.32 -4.60 -5.20
C PRO A 54 -3.40 -3.67 -5.74
N ASP A 55 -4.46 -4.24 -6.31
CA ASP A 55 -5.66 -3.59 -6.82
C ASP A 55 -6.41 -2.82 -5.73
N ALA A 56 -6.52 -3.38 -4.52
CA ALA A 56 -7.12 -2.70 -3.38
C ALA A 56 -6.24 -1.55 -2.86
N ALA A 57 -4.92 -1.77 -2.80
CA ALA A 57 -3.97 -0.73 -2.41
C ALA A 57 -4.00 0.46 -3.37
N ARG A 58 -3.95 0.22 -4.69
CA ARG A 58 -4.03 1.28 -5.70
C ARG A 58 -5.32 2.10 -5.59
N LYS A 59 -6.47 1.45 -5.39
CA LYS A 59 -7.75 2.15 -5.20
C LYS A 59 -7.72 3.06 -3.96
N ARG A 60 -7.15 2.58 -2.84
CA ARG A 60 -7.01 3.38 -1.62
C ARG A 60 -6.09 4.59 -1.82
N LEU A 61 -4.95 4.42 -2.50
CA LEU A 61 -4.01 5.50 -2.78
C LEU A 61 -4.58 6.54 -3.76
N ALA A 62 -5.37 6.11 -4.76
CA ALA A 62 -6.02 7.00 -5.72
C ALA A 62 -7.00 8.00 -5.07
N VAL A 63 -7.60 7.67 -3.93
CA VAL A 63 -8.47 8.59 -3.19
C VAL A 63 -7.70 9.84 -2.73
N PHE A 64 -6.45 9.69 -2.25
CA PHE A 64 -5.62 10.82 -1.85
C PHE A 64 -5.32 11.75 -3.02
N ARG A 65 -5.04 11.18 -4.20
CA ARG A 65 -4.84 11.94 -5.44
C ARG A 65 -6.08 12.72 -5.84
N ASN A 66 -7.27 12.11 -5.76
CA ASN A 66 -8.53 12.79 -6.08
C ASN A 66 -8.83 13.93 -5.11
N LEU A 67 -8.59 13.73 -3.81
CA LEU A 67 -8.70 14.79 -2.81
C LEU A 67 -7.70 15.93 -3.09
N ALA A 68 -6.48 15.57 -3.49
CA ALA A 68 -5.46 16.55 -3.82
C ALA A 68 -5.86 17.42 -5.02
N ALA A 69 -6.33 16.79 -6.10
CA ALA A 69 -6.80 17.49 -7.30
C ALA A 69 -8.03 18.37 -7.03
N TYR A 70 -8.97 17.89 -6.21
CA TYR A 70 -10.20 18.64 -5.90
C TYR A 70 -9.92 19.88 -5.01
N HIS A 71 -8.97 19.78 -4.08
CA HIS A 71 -8.67 20.87 -3.13
C HIS A 71 -7.44 21.71 -3.49
N GLY A 72 -6.70 21.35 -4.56
CA GLY A 72 -5.47 22.03 -4.96
C GLY A 72 -4.28 21.76 -4.01
N PHE A 73 -4.17 20.55 -3.46
CA PHE A 73 -3.06 20.17 -2.58
C PHE A 73 -1.87 19.63 -3.38
N GLU A 74 -0.94 20.52 -3.75
CA GLU A 74 0.19 20.19 -4.62
C GLU A 74 1.13 19.12 -4.04
N LEU A 75 1.47 19.21 -2.75
CA LEU A 75 2.37 18.25 -2.10
C LEU A 75 1.70 16.87 -2.03
N LEU A 76 0.42 16.83 -1.64
CA LEU A 76 -0.31 15.57 -1.57
C LEU A 76 -0.43 14.93 -2.96
N GLN A 77 -0.65 15.73 -4.00
CA GLN A 77 -0.74 15.25 -5.37
C GLN A 77 0.58 14.62 -5.84
N GLN A 78 1.71 15.34 -5.66
CA GLN A 78 3.04 14.83 -6.00
C GLN A 78 3.35 13.50 -5.27
N MET A 79 3.06 13.44 -3.96
CA MET A 79 3.28 12.21 -3.18
C MET A 79 2.37 11.06 -3.65
N ALA A 80 1.12 11.35 -4.00
CA ALA A 80 0.17 10.33 -4.46
C ALA A 80 0.53 9.82 -5.86
N ASP A 81 0.98 10.70 -6.75
CA ASP A 81 1.45 10.34 -8.10
C ASP A 81 2.71 9.47 -8.02
N PHE A 82 3.69 9.84 -7.17
CA PHE A 82 4.86 9.01 -6.89
C PHE A 82 4.46 7.62 -6.33
N ALA A 83 3.57 7.58 -5.33
CA ALA A 83 3.13 6.32 -4.74
C ALA A 83 2.36 5.41 -5.72
N LEU A 84 1.71 5.99 -6.73
CA LEU A 84 1.00 5.28 -7.78
C LEU A 84 1.88 4.90 -8.98
N GLY A 85 3.14 5.35 -9.01
CA GLY A 85 4.05 5.15 -10.13
C GLY A 85 3.65 5.94 -11.38
N ARG A 86 3.06 7.13 -11.21
CA ARG A 86 2.68 8.05 -12.30
C ARG A 86 3.70 9.19 -12.29
N THR A 87 4.64 9.18 -13.24
CA THR A 87 5.56 10.29 -13.50
C THR A 87 5.03 11.17 -14.62
#